data_AF-A0A537ET06-F1
#
_entry.id   AF-A0A537ET06-F1
#
_cell.length_a   1.000
_cell.length_b   1.000
_cell.length_c   1.000
_cell.angle_alpha   90.00
_cell.angle_beta   90.00
_cell.angle_gamma   90.00
#
_symmetry.space_group_name_H-M   'P 1'
#
loop_
_entity.id
_entity.type
_entity.pdbx_description
1 polymer ?
#
loop_
_entity_poly.entity_id
_entity_poly.type
_entity_poly.pdbx_seq_one_letter_code
_entity_poly.pdbx_strand_id
1 'polypeptide(L)'
;MEKPGWVPIVISGVLPRGVPDLFAMVIVLAASLNASLGSTVLAGLGIGPALLVLSVMASCALAASSNSARRLREELALFAYGSSTRMVGLRGFLRGVACVFLALLFYIALEARTLGLFSGSMIIICLAIVVGGVSYALPILFRTRSLDFVENYKG
;
A
#
# COMPACT_ATOMS: atom_id res chain seq x y z
N MET A 1 32.99 -10.05 8.48
CA MET A 1 31.70 -9.41 8.82
C MET A 1 30.64 -10.07 7.96
N GLU A 2 29.71 -10.79 8.57
CA GLU A 2 28.61 -11.44 7.85
C GLU A 2 27.78 -10.37 7.13
N LYS A 3 27.43 -10.60 5.87
CA LYS A 3 26.53 -9.70 5.14
C LYS A 3 25.23 -9.61 5.93
N PRO A 4 24.76 -8.42 6.32
CA PRO A 4 23.49 -8.29 7.02
C PRO A 4 22.40 -8.95 6.18
N GLY A 5 21.56 -9.78 6.82
CA GLY A 5 20.46 -10.43 6.15
C GLY A 5 19.54 -9.42 5.45
N TRP A 6 18.91 -9.83 4.35
CA TRP A 6 17.98 -9.00 3.58
C TRP A 6 16.69 -8.66 4.34
N VAL A 7 16.33 -9.48 5.35
CA VAL A 7 15.09 -9.38 6.14
C VAL A 7 14.94 -8.04 6.89
N PRO A 8 15.91 -7.58 7.72
CA PRO A 8 15.81 -6.29 8.40
C PRO A 8 15.68 -5.10 7.45
N ILE A 9 16.30 -5.19 6.27
CA ILE A 9 16.26 -4.14 5.24
C ILE A 9 14.85 -3.97 4.69
N VAL A 10 14.17 -5.09 4.41
CA VAL A 10 12.78 -5.10 3.93
C VAL A 10 11.83 -4.60 5.03
N ILE A 11 11.96 -5.12 6.26
CA ILE A 11 11.07 -4.79 7.39
C ILE A 11 11.18 -3.33 7.81
N SER A 12 12.39 -2.75 7.80
CA SER A 12 12.62 -1.36 8.21
C SER A 12 11.81 -0.32 7.42
N GLY A 13 11.37 -0.69 6.21
CA GLY A 13 10.64 0.17 5.28
C GLY A 13 9.12 0.00 5.27
N VAL A 14 8.59 -0.99 6.00
CA VAL A 14 7.18 -1.37 5.98
C VAL A 14 6.29 -0.34 6.67
N LEU A 15 6.82 0.34 7.68
CA LEU A 15 6.06 1.35 8.42
C LEU A 15 5.76 2.57 7.53
N PRO A 16 4.51 3.05 7.52
CA PRO A 16 4.14 4.31 6.90
C PRO A 16 4.79 5.45 7.67
N ARG A 17 5.51 6.33 6.95
CA ARG A 17 6.35 7.39 7.54
C ARG A 17 6.20 8.74 6.86
N GLY A 18 5.36 8.83 5.82
CA GLY A 18 5.18 10.05 5.04
C GLY A 18 3.77 10.63 5.16
N VAL A 19 3.67 11.95 5.05
CA VAL A 19 2.42 12.69 4.80
C VAL A 19 1.55 12.04 3.70
N PRO A 20 2.08 11.59 2.55
CA PRO A 20 1.24 10.92 1.54
C PRO A 20 0.68 9.58 1.99
N ASP A 21 1.42 8.83 2.83
CA ASP A 21 0.91 7.57 3.37
C ASP A 21 -0.24 7.84 4.35
N LEU A 22 -0.12 8.90 5.17
CA LEU A 22 -1.19 9.37 6.05
C LEU A 22 -2.43 9.81 5.26
N PHE A 23 -2.26 10.60 4.19
CA PHE A 23 -3.37 10.99 3.32
C PHE A 23 -4.06 9.78 2.68
N ALA A 24 -3.28 8.80 2.21
CA ALA A 24 -3.86 7.56 1.68
C ALA A 24 -4.68 6.82 2.75
N MET A 25 -4.18 6.73 3.99
CA MET A 25 -4.93 6.15 5.10
C MET A 25 -6.23 6.89 5.38
N VAL A 26 -6.23 8.23 5.38
CA VAL A 26 -7.45 9.02 5.63
C VAL A 26 -8.49 8.78 4.53
N ILE A 27 -8.07 8.74 3.26
CA ILE A 27 -8.96 8.49 2.13
C ILE A 27 -9.56 7.08 2.23
N VAL A 28 -8.74 6.07 2.52
CA VAL A 28 -9.19 4.69 2.67
C VAL A 28 -10.12 4.54 3.88
N LEU A 29 -9.81 5.21 5.00
CA LEU A 29 -10.67 5.23 6.17
C LEU A 29 -12.03 5.86 5.84
N ALA A 30 -12.06 7.00 5.18
CA ALA A 30 -13.30 7.67 4.76
C ALA A 30 -14.12 6.79 3.80
N ALA A 31 -13.47 6.12 2.84
CA ALA A 31 -14.13 5.17 1.93
C ALA A 31 -14.70 3.97 2.68
N SER A 32 -13.97 3.44 3.68
CA SER A 32 -14.43 2.33 4.51
C SER A 32 -15.61 2.70 5.40
N LEU A 33 -15.62 3.91 5.96
CA LEU A 33 -16.74 4.43 6.74
C LEU A 33 -17.98 4.60 5.87
N ASN A 34 -17.82 5.13 4.65
CA ASN A 34 -18.91 5.22 3.67
C ASN A 34 -19.46 3.83 3.28
N ALA A 35 -18.59 2.83 3.11
CA ALA A 35 -19.02 1.46 2.83
C ALA A 35 -19.79 0.85 4.01
N SER A 36 -19.40 1.14 5.26
CA SER A 36 -20.04 0.63 6.47
C SER A 36 -21.36 1.32 6.84
N LEU A 37 -21.46 2.63 6.60
CA LEU A 37 -22.60 3.48 7.01
C LEU A 37 -23.58 3.76 5.88
N GLY A 38 -23.21 3.48 4.63
CA GLY A 38 -23.99 3.74 3.43
C GLY A 38 -25.17 2.78 3.24
N SER A 39 -26.13 2.79 4.18
CA SER A 39 -27.30 1.90 4.15
C SER A 39 -28.48 2.42 3.32
N THR A 40 -28.43 3.60 2.69
CA THR A 40 -29.69 4.21 2.18
C THR A 40 -29.80 4.45 0.67
N VAL A 41 -28.71 4.50 -0.12
CA VAL A 41 -28.83 4.74 -1.58
C VAL A 41 -27.86 3.91 -2.43
N LEU A 42 -26.59 3.81 -2.03
CA LEU A 42 -25.55 3.15 -2.83
C LEU A 42 -25.45 1.63 -2.62
N ALA A 43 -25.92 1.13 -1.48
CA ALA A 43 -25.98 -0.31 -1.19
C ALA A 43 -26.94 -1.05 -2.15
N GLY A 44 -28.02 -0.39 -2.60
CA GLY A 44 -28.96 -0.96 -3.57
C GLY A 44 -28.37 -1.18 -4.98
N LEU A 45 -27.28 -0.49 -5.31
CA LEU A 45 -26.57 -0.63 -6.59
C LEU A 45 -25.33 -1.54 -6.49
N GLY A 46 -24.93 -1.98 -5.30
CA GLY A 46 -23.75 -2.82 -5.11
C GLY A 46 -22.39 -2.16 -5.43
N ILE A 47 -22.32 -0.82 -5.56
CA ILE A 47 -21.13 -0.09 -6.02
C ILE A 47 -20.14 0.21 -4.87
N GLY A 48 -20.61 0.20 -3.62
CA GLY A 48 -19.80 0.46 -2.42
C GLY A 48 -18.45 -0.28 -2.36
N PRO A 49 -18.40 -1.61 -2.55
CA PRO A 49 -17.13 -2.35 -2.54
C PRO A 49 -16.21 -1.99 -3.70
N ALA A 50 -16.75 -1.73 -4.90
CA ALA A 50 -15.95 -1.32 -6.05
C ALA A 50 -15.29 0.06 -5.84
N LEU A 51 -16.03 1.00 -5.24
CA LEU A 51 -15.51 2.32 -4.84
C LEU A 51 -14.40 2.23 -3.79
N LEU A 52 -14.53 1.30 -2.84
CA LEU A 52 -13.48 1.05 -1.85
C LEU A 52 -12.19 0.54 -2.52
N VAL A 53 -12.29 -0.42 -3.44
CA VAL A 53 -11.11 -0.93 -4.17
C VAL A 53 -10.48 0.17 -5.04
N LEU A 54 -11.29 0.96 -5.76
CA LEU A 54 -10.79 2.06 -6.60
C LEU A 54 -10.10 3.15 -5.77
N SER A 55 -10.68 3.53 -4.63
CA SER A 55 -10.08 4.54 -3.74
C SER A 55 -8.77 4.04 -3.13
N VAL A 56 -8.70 2.76 -2.75
CA VAL A 56 -7.47 2.11 -2.28
C VAL A 56 -6.40 2.11 -3.36
N MET A 57 -6.73 1.71 -4.59
CA MET A 57 -5.81 1.72 -5.73
C MET A 57 -5.25 3.11 -6.01
N ALA A 58 -6.14 4.11 -6.16
CA ALA A 58 -5.76 5.46 -6.52
C ALA A 58 -4.89 6.12 -5.43
N SER A 59 -5.31 6.01 -4.17
CA SER A 59 -4.59 6.61 -3.04
C SER A 59 -3.22 5.97 -2.82
N CYS A 60 -3.10 4.65 -2.92
CA CYS A 60 -1.81 3.95 -2.77
C CYS A 60 -0.86 4.26 -3.93
N ALA A 61 -1.35 4.30 -5.17
CA ALA A 61 -0.54 4.66 -6.34
C ALA A 61 -0.05 6.12 -6.26
N LEU A 62 -0.91 7.04 -5.84
CA LEU A 62 -0.56 8.45 -5.62
C LEU A 62 0.45 8.60 -4.47
N ALA A 63 0.26 7.87 -3.37
CA ALA A 63 1.19 7.92 -2.24
C ALA A 63 2.56 7.35 -2.62
N ALA A 64 2.61 6.34 -3.49
CA ALA A 64 3.85 5.78 -4.02
C ALA A 64 4.59 6.78 -4.93
N SER A 65 3.87 7.58 -5.72
CA SER A 65 4.46 8.53 -6.67
C SER A 65 4.92 9.85 -6.04
N SER A 66 4.23 10.37 -5.02
CA SER A 66 4.41 11.75 -4.54
C SER A 66 5.74 12.05 -3.84
N ASN A 67 6.43 11.04 -3.30
CA ASN A 67 7.66 11.21 -2.51
C ASN A 67 8.89 10.73 -3.29
N SER A 68 9.04 11.20 -4.53
CA SER A 68 10.04 10.66 -5.46
C SER A 68 11.49 10.91 -5.04
N ALA A 69 11.87 12.13 -4.65
CA ALA A 69 13.28 12.49 -4.43
C ALA A 69 13.92 11.78 -3.22
N ARG A 70 13.23 11.79 -2.06
CA ARG A 70 13.74 11.11 -0.85
C ARG A 70 13.73 9.60 -1.00
N ARG A 71 12.67 9.02 -1.59
CA ARG A 71 12.62 7.56 -1.83
C ARG A 71 13.65 7.12 -2.85
N LEU A 72 13.90 7.90 -3.90
CA LEU A 72 14.92 7.57 -4.89
C LEU A 72 16.32 7.49 -4.25
N ARG A 73 16.66 8.41 -3.32
CA ARG A 73 17.90 8.30 -2.53
C ARG A 73 17.95 7.06 -1.64
N GLU A 74 16.84 6.73 -0.97
CA GLU A 74 16.75 5.50 -0.15
C GLU A 74 16.88 4.24 -1.03
N GLU A 75 16.24 4.21 -2.19
CA GLU A 75 16.31 3.11 -3.16
C GLU A 75 17.73 2.94 -3.69
N LEU A 76 18.39 4.03 -4.14
CA LEU A 76 19.78 4.00 -4.59
C LEU A 76 20.73 3.49 -3.50
N ALA A 77 20.55 3.93 -2.26
CA ALA A 77 21.32 3.42 -1.13
C ALA A 77 21.11 1.91 -0.94
N LEU A 78 19.88 1.42 -1.04
CA LEU A 78 19.59 -0.02 -0.95
C LEU A 78 20.30 -0.82 -2.04
N PHE A 79 20.33 -0.31 -3.29
CA PHE A 79 21.06 -0.96 -4.38
C PHE A 79 22.58 -0.95 -4.15
N ALA A 80 23.14 0.13 -3.61
CA ALA A 80 24.56 0.20 -3.23
C ALA A 80 24.94 -0.84 -2.16
N TYR A 81 24.01 -1.18 -1.26
CA TYR A 81 24.18 -2.27 -0.28
C TYR A 81 23.92 -3.68 -0.85
N GLY A 82 23.68 -3.81 -2.17
CA GLY A 82 23.47 -5.09 -2.85
C GLY A 82 22.03 -5.59 -2.84
N SER A 83 21.05 -4.73 -2.59
CA SER A 83 19.62 -5.08 -2.70
C SER A 83 19.22 -5.35 -4.14
N SER A 84 18.30 -6.30 -4.34
CA SER A 84 17.70 -6.56 -5.65
C SER A 84 16.44 -5.71 -5.87
N THR A 85 16.07 -5.50 -7.14
CA THR A 85 14.77 -4.89 -7.53
C THR A 85 13.57 -5.59 -6.89
N ARG A 86 13.64 -6.92 -6.75
CA ARG A 86 12.59 -7.72 -6.10
C ARG A 86 12.45 -7.39 -4.61
N MET A 87 13.57 -7.17 -3.91
CA MET A 87 13.55 -6.78 -2.48
C MET A 87 12.96 -5.38 -2.28
N VAL A 88 13.29 -4.44 -3.16
CA VAL A 88 12.71 -3.08 -3.14
C VAL A 88 11.21 -3.13 -3.44
N GLY A 89 10.78 -3.93 -4.43
CA GLY A 89 9.37 -4.17 -4.72
C GLY A 89 8.61 -4.81 -3.56
N LEU A 90 9.20 -5.82 -2.91
CA LEU A 90 8.61 -6.49 -1.74
C LEU A 90 8.46 -5.53 -0.55
N ARG A 91 9.45 -4.66 -0.30
CA ARG A 91 9.38 -3.61 0.71
C ARG A 91 8.24 -2.62 0.41
N GLY A 92 8.09 -2.22 -0.86
CA GLY A 92 6.98 -1.38 -1.31
C GLY A 92 5.62 -2.06 -1.13
N PHE A 93 5.51 -3.33 -1.50
CA PHE A 93 4.30 -4.14 -1.33
C PHE A 93 3.87 -4.22 0.13
N LEU A 94 4.78 -4.59 1.03
CA LEU A 94 4.50 -4.70 2.46
C LEU A 94 4.08 -3.36 3.07
N ARG A 95 4.66 -2.24 2.60
CA ARG A 95 4.25 -0.91 3.04
C ARG A 95 2.83 -0.57 2.59
N GLY A 96 2.48 -0.85 1.34
CA GLY A 96 1.11 -0.69 0.84
C GLY A 96 0.10 -1.54 1.63
N VAL A 97 0.46 -2.81 1.90
CA VAL A 97 -0.34 -3.71 2.75
C VAL A 97 -0.52 -3.12 4.15
N ALA A 98 0.56 -2.66 4.79
CA ALA A 98 0.49 -2.06 6.13
C ALA A 98 -0.37 -0.78 6.14
N CYS A 99 -0.24 0.08 5.13
CA CYS A 99 -1.06 1.29 4.99
C CYS A 99 -2.54 0.97 4.95
N VAL A 100 -2.94 0.06 4.05
CA VAL A 100 -4.35 -0.29 3.84
C VAL A 100 -4.89 -1.09 5.02
N PHE A 101 -4.09 -2.00 5.58
CA PHE A 101 -4.47 -2.78 6.76
C PHE A 101 -4.75 -1.87 7.96
N LEU A 102 -3.86 -0.92 8.26
CA LEU A 102 -4.07 0.03 9.35
C LEU A 102 -5.30 0.91 9.14
N ALA A 103 -5.54 1.36 7.91
CA ALA A 103 -6.71 2.18 7.57
C ALA A 103 -8.02 1.38 7.66
N LEU A 104 -8.00 0.10 7.29
CA LEU A 104 -9.17 -0.79 7.34
C LEU A 104 -9.35 -1.48 8.70
N LEU A 105 -8.42 -1.32 9.64
CA LEU A 105 -8.44 -2.06 10.92
C LEU A 105 -9.74 -1.83 11.70
N PHE A 106 -10.23 -0.58 11.72
CA PHE A 106 -11.51 -0.25 12.35
C PHE A 106 -12.70 -0.91 11.64
N TYR A 107 -12.71 -0.91 10.31
CA TYR A 107 -13.76 -1.54 9.50
C TYR A 107 -13.78 -3.06 9.67
N ILE A 108 -12.61 -3.70 9.67
CA ILE A 108 -12.46 -5.14 9.92
C ILE A 108 -12.98 -5.51 11.31
N ALA A 109 -12.65 -4.74 12.34
CA ALA A 109 -13.12 -5.00 13.70
C ALA A 109 -14.64 -4.88 13.81
N LEU A 110 -15.24 -3.93 13.09
CA LEU A 110 -16.69 -3.71 13.08
C LEU A 110 -17.42 -4.84 12.34
N GLU A 111 -16.94 -5.24 11.15
CA GLU A 111 -17.47 -6.36 10.36
C GLU A 111 -17.33 -7.71 11.08
N ALA A 112 -16.19 -7.96 11.72
CA ALA A 112 -15.96 -9.19 12.47
C ALA A 112 -16.97 -9.36 13.63
N ARG A 113 -17.43 -8.24 14.20
CA ARG A 113 -18.44 -8.23 15.26
C ARG A 113 -19.87 -8.42 14.74
N THR A 114 -20.19 -7.93 13.54
CA THR A 114 -21.57 -7.90 13.01
C THR A 114 -21.90 -9.11 12.15
N LEU A 115 -21.00 -9.54 11.28
CA LEU A 115 -21.27 -10.54 10.22
C LEU A 115 -20.39 -11.81 10.34
N GLY A 116 -19.36 -11.77 11.19
CA GLY A 116 -18.41 -12.87 11.38
C GLY A 116 -17.29 -12.89 10.32
N LEU A 117 -16.23 -13.66 10.60
CA LEU A 117 -14.96 -13.62 9.84
C LEU A 117 -15.02 -14.20 8.41
N PHE A 118 -16.09 -14.92 8.04
CA PHE A 118 -16.22 -15.61 6.76
C PHE A 118 -17.32 -15.02 5.86
N SER A 119 -17.68 -13.76 6.07
CA SER A 119 -18.62 -13.04 5.21
C SER A 119 -17.99 -12.67 3.86
N GLY A 120 -18.84 -12.46 2.84
CA GLY A 120 -18.38 -11.97 1.53
C GLY A 120 -17.67 -10.61 1.58
N SER A 121 -18.00 -9.77 2.58
CA SER A 121 -17.31 -8.50 2.85
C SER A 121 -15.85 -8.70 3.25
N MET A 122 -15.52 -9.74 4.03
CA MET A 122 -14.13 -10.05 4.40
C MET A 122 -13.27 -10.44 3.20
N ILE A 123 -13.84 -11.12 2.21
CA ILE A 123 -13.14 -11.44 0.95
C ILE A 123 -12.76 -10.15 0.23
N ILE A 124 -13.67 -9.18 0.17
CA ILE A 124 -13.44 -7.88 -0.48
C ILE A 124 -12.37 -7.07 0.26
N ILE A 125 -12.38 -7.09 1.60
CA ILE A 125 -11.34 -6.44 2.42
C ILE A 125 -9.97 -7.07 2.15
N CYS A 126 -9.86 -8.40 2.17
CA CYS A 126 -8.62 -9.09 1.84
C CYS A 126 -8.12 -8.73 0.44
N LEU A 127 -9.02 -8.67 -0.54
CA LEU A 127 -8.69 -8.30 -1.92
C LEU A 127 -8.23 -6.83 -1.99
N ALA A 128 -8.88 -5.92 -1.27
CA ALA A 128 -8.47 -4.52 -1.18
C ALA A 128 -7.07 -4.36 -0.56
N ILE A 129 -6.73 -5.14 0.47
CA ILE A 129 -5.39 -5.13 1.07
C ILE A 129 -4.33 -5.57 0.06
N VAL A 130 -4.58 -6.65 -0.67
CA VAL A 130 -3.65 -7.16 -1.70
C VAL A 130 -3.49 -6.14 -2.83
N VAL A 131 -4.61 -5.58 -3.32
CA VAL A 131 -4.61 -4.55 -4.36
C VAL A 131 -3.89 -3.28 -3.90
N GLY A 132 -4.03 -2.89 -2.63
CA GLY A 132 -3.28 -1.80 -2.00
C GLY A 132 -1.76 -2.04 -2.02
N GLY A 133 -1.33 -3.24 -1.62
CA GLY A 133 0.07 -3.64 -1.70
C GLY A 133 0.62 -3.57 -3.14
N VAL A 134 -0.11 -4.15 -4.10
CA VAL A 134 0.31 -4.18 -5.51
C VAL A 134 0.37 -2.78 -6.11
N SER A 135 -0.66 -1.95 -5.88
CA SER A 135 -0.73 -0.58 -6.39
C SER A 135 0.35 0.34 -5.81
N TYR A 136 0.82 0.06 -4.59
CA TYR A 136 1.97 0.75 -4.01
C TYR A 136 3.31 0.26 -4.60
N ALA A 137 3.44 -1.04 -4.88
CA ALA A 137 4.66 -1.63 -5.40
C ALA A 137 4.91 -1.35 -6.89
N LEU A 138 3.85 -1.26 -7.70
CA LEU A 138 3.93 -1.05 -9.16
C LEU A 138 4.73 0.20 -9.56
N PRO A 139 4.43 1.41 -9.04
CA PRO A 139 5.18 2.63 -9.40
C PRO A 139 6.65 2.54 -9.02
N ILE A 140 6.97 1.85 -7.91
CA ILE A 140 8.34 1.64 -7.44
C ILE A 140 9.09 0.71 -8.40
N LEU A 141 8.46 -0.38 -8.82
CA LEU A 141 9.05 -1.30 -9.80
C LEU A 141 9.27 -0.64 -11.16
N PHE A 142 8.33 0.18 -11.63
CA PHE A 142 8.50 0.96 -12.86
C PHE A 142 9.66 1.95 -12.76
N ARG A 143 9.79 2.65 -11.62
CA ARG A 143 10.87 3.60 -11.37
C ARG A 143 12.24 2.92 -11.32
N THR A 144 12.38 1.80 -10.60
CA THR A 144 13.67 1.08 -10.51
C THR A 144 14.13 0.47 -11.84
N ARG A 145 13.24 0.36 -12.83
CA ARG A 145 13.56 -0.08 -14.20
C ARG A 145 13.74 1.07 -15.18
N SER A 146 13.55 2.33 -14.77
CA SER A 146 13.67 3.48 -15.66
C SER A 146 15.12 3.83 -15.95
N LEU A 147 15.36 4.43 -17.13
CA LEU A 147 16.68 4.91 -17.53
C LEU A 147 17.20 5.98 -16.56
N ASP A 148 16.33 6.88 -16.09
CA ASP A 148 16.65 7.89 -15.08
C ASP A 148 17.24 7.27 -13.81
N PHE A 149 16.78 6.10 -13.39
CA PHE A 149 17.31 5.42 -12.22
C PHE A 149 18.74 4.92 -12.47
N VAL A 150 19.00 4.38 -13.67
CA VAL A 150 20.32 3.90 -14.08
C VAL A 150 21.31 5.07 -14.19
N GLU A 151 20.87 6.21 -14.71
CA GLU A 151 21.69 7.42 -14.79
C GLU A 151 22.05 7.96 -13.40
N ASN A 152 21.07 8.06 -12.50
CA ASN A 152 21.31 8.48 -11.12
C ASN A 152 22.11 7.49 -10.28
N TYR A 153 22.20 6.21 -10.68
CA TYR A 153 23.03 5.21 -10.01
C TYR A 153 24.50 5.23 -10.46
N LYS A 154 24.78 5.72 -11.67
CA LYS A 154 26.14 5.76 -12.23
C LYS A 154 26.90 7.05 -11.87
N GLY A 155 26.19 8.13 -11.57
CA GLY A 155 26.76 9.40 -11.10
C GLY A 155 27.08 9.38 -9.61
#